data_AF-A0A9P4LAG7-F1
#
_entry.id   AF-A0A9P4LAG7-F1
#
_cell.length_a   1.000
_cell.length_b   1.000
_cell.length_c   1.000
_cell.angle_alpha   90.00
_cell.angle_beta   90.00
_cell.angle_gamma   90.00
#
_symmetry.space_group_name_H-M   'P 1'
#
loop_
_entity.id
_entity.type
_entity.pdbx_description
1 polymer ?
#
loop_
_entity_poly.entity_id
_entity_poly.type
_entity_poly.pdbx_seq_one_letter_code
_entity_poly.pdbx_strand_id
1 'polypeptide(L)'
;MKYSGLYFIPNPTTNLDTSLNTVSTLVQSIETNFQNASREAQWTLSYRVFRDTTPRDHTAPNDADGKPKPFAHTYQHILHHSVYGQNRTYLYTQPPGDQGKGKGIVASIPSRQQDAYATLVRYQQAALWTPRHILSVQAGTAYTSGLCTIYIGELRATREGPQSGGVSSPAVVVCISTGVGAADTVEDSQDSGYQSVENGADGDGDEGLDVEYAQSVIRDCWSKITEGRDLGRSEIREVMMALEDVNSVQERDAAVRMWCEVLRMRG
;
A
#
# COMPACT_ATOMS: atom_id res chain seq x y z
N MET A 1 -13.39 9.51 7.22
CA MET A 1 -12.65 8.57 6.34
C MET A 1 -11.16 8.63 6.66
N LYS A 2 -10.35 7.58 6.42
CA LYS A 2 -8.88 7.71 6.41
C LYS A 2 -8.34 7.83 4.99
N TYR A 3 -7.42 8.76 4.81
CA TYR A 3 -6.64 8.92 3.59
C TYR A 3 -5.18 8.63 3.89
N SER A 4 -4.47 7.99 2.96
CA SER A 4 -3.08 7.56 3.17
C SER A 4 -2.19 7.93 2.00
N GLY A 5 -0.92 8.18 2.33
CA GLY A 5 0.19 8.30 1.39
C GLY A 5 1.31 7.36 1.81
N LEU A 6 1.94 6.74 0.82
CA LEU A 6 2.98 5.74 0.99
C LEU A 6 4.28 6.23 0.34
N TYR A 7 5.33 6.27 1.14
CA TYR A 7 6.69 6.59 0.73
C TYR A 7 7.52 5.31 0.71
N PHE A 8 8.16 5.06 -0.43
CA PHE A 8 9.04 3.93 -0.65
C PHE A 8 10.46 4.45 -0.81
N ILE A 9 11.34 4.06 0.10
CA ILE A 9 12.75 4.45 0.11
C ILE A 9 13.57 3.26 -0.43
N PRO A 10 14.06 3.32 -1.68
CA PRO A 10 14.82 2.22 -2.26
C PRO A 10 16.14 1.98 -1.52
N ASN A 11 16.44 0.71 -1.24
CA ASN A 11 17.74 0.26 -0.78
C ASN A 11 18.47 -0.46 -1.93
N PRO A 12 19.26 0.24 -2.75
CA PRO A 12 19.92 -0.35 -3.91
C PRO A 12 20.96 -1.41 -3.54
N THR A 13 21.51 -1.35 -2.32
CA THR A 13 22.44 -2.38 -1.83
C THR A 13 21.74 -3.70 -1.50
N THR A 14 20.42 -3.65 -1.28
CA THR A 14 19.59 -4.74 -0.76
C THR A 14 20.05 -5.29 0.60
N ASN A 15 21.00 -4.61 1.27
CA ASN A 15 21.54 -5.01 2.56
C ASN A 15 20.54 -4.67 3.67
N LEU A 16 20.22 -5.67 4.49
CA LEU A 16 19.30 -5.53 5.61
C LEU A 16 19.71 -4.43 6.61
N ASP A 17 20.99 -4.36 6.98
CA ASP A 17 21.49 -3.40 7.96
C ASP A 17 21.30 -1.95 7.50
N THR A 18 21.43 -1.71 6.19
CA THR A 18 21.19 -0.37 5.61
C THR A 18 19.73 0.06 5.78
N SER A 19 18.79 -0.87 5.58
CA SER A 19 17.36 -0.58 5.76
C SER A 19 16.99 -0.45 7.23
N LEU A 20 17.57 -1.26 8.11
CA LEU A 20 17.35 -1.14 9.56
C LEU A 20 17.89 0.18 10.11
N ASN A 21 19.07 0.63 9.66
CA ASN A 21 19.61 1.94 10.01
C ASN A 21 18.73 3.09 9.52
N THR A 22 18.16 2.95 8.32
CA THR A 22 17.19 3.91 7.77
C THR A 22 15.93 3.96 8.63
N VAL A 23 15.36 2.80 9.00
CA VAL A 23 14.21 2.72 9.92
C VAL A 23 14.53 3.39 11.26
N SER A 24 15.69 3.07 11.86
CA SER A 24 16.12 3.67 13.13
C SER A 24 16.22 5.19 13.05
N THR A 25 16.80 5.71 11.97
CA THR A 25 16.93 7.15 11.72
C THR A 25 15.57 7.83 11.63
N LEU A 26 14.62 7.24 10.89
CA LEU A 26 13.26 7.77 10.74
C LEU A 26 12.48 7.72 12.06
N VAL A 27 12.60 6.62 12.80
CA VAL A 27 11.99 6.47 14.13
C VAL A 27 12.49 7.54 15.10
N GLN A 28 13.82 7.73 15.18
CA GLN A 28 14.40 8.78 16.03
C GLN A 28 13.92 10.18 15.59
N SER A 29 13.75 10.40 14.28
CA SER A 29 13.20 11.64 13.75
C SER A 29 11.78 11.89 14.22
N ILE A 30 10.91 10.86 14.20
CA ILE A 30 9.55 10.98 14.72
C ILE A 30 9.57 11.34 16.20
N GLU A 31 10.33 10.59 17.00
CA GLU A 31 10.40 10.79 18.45
C GLU A 31 10.97 12.17 18.83
N THR A 32 11.79 12.77 17.96
CA THR A 32 12.35 14.11 18.17
C THR A 32 11.41 15.22 17.72
N ASN A 33 10.82 15.09 16.53
CA ASN A 33 10.08 16.17 15.88
C ASN A 33 8.59 16.20 16.28
N PHE A 34 8.07 15.12 16.86
CA PHE A 34 6.68 14.98 17.25
C PHE A 34 6.58 14.73 18.76
N GLN A 35 6.60 15.81 19.55
CA GLN A 35 6.61 15.75 21.03
C GLN A 35 5.46 14.94 21.64
N ASN A 36 4.31 14.89 20.95
CA ASN A 36 3.11 14.17 21.38
C ASN A 36 2.93 12.85 20.63
N ALA A 37 3.98 12.29 20.01
CA ALA A 37 3.87 11.00 19.32
C ALA A 37 3.73 9.86 20.34
N SER A 38 2.64 9.11 20.25
CA SER A 38 2.44 7.86 20.97
C SER A 38 2.81 6.67 20.08
N ARG A 39 3.59 5.74 20.62
CA ARG A 39 3.92 4.49 19.93
C ARG A 39 2.73 3.53 20.03
N GLU A 40 2.34 2.99 18.89
CA GLU A 40 1.25 2.03 18.75
C GLU A 40 1.74 0.59 18.70
N ALA A 41 0.79 -0.36 18.68
CA ALA A 41 1.09 -1.77 18.45
C ALA A 41 1.85 -2.00 17.13
N GLN A 42 2.74 -3.00 17.15
CA GLN A 42 3.47 -3.39 15.94
C GLN A 42 2.53 -3.87 14.84
N TRP A 43 2.94 -3.66 13.59
CA TRP A 43 2.20 -4.10 12.42
C TRP A 43 3.04 -5.03 11.55
N THR A 44 2.35 -5.82 10.74
CA THR A 44 2.98 -6.78 9.83
C THR A 44 2.36 -6.68 8.44
N LEU A 45 3.15 -7.08 7.45
CA LEU A 45 2.73 -7.16 6.06
C LEU A 45 3.31 -8.41 5.41
N SER A 46 2.49 -9.09 4.62
CA SER A 46 2.90 -10.17 3.74
C SER A 46 2.35 -9.91 2.35
N TYR A 47 3.21 -9.94 1.36
CA TYR A 47 2.87 -9.61 0.00
C TYR A 47 3.47 -10.62 -0.97
N ARG A 48 2.65 -11.12 -1.89
CA ARG A 48 3.09 -11.92 -3.04
C ARG A 48 2.46 -11.34 -4.29
N VAL A 49 3.20 -11.39 -5.39
CA VAL A 49 2.67 -10.99 -6.70
C VAL A 49 3.01 -11.99 -7.78
N PHE A 50 2.00 -12.24 -8.60
CA PHE A 50 2.06 -13.06 -9.78
C PHE A 50 1.80 -12.17 -10.99
N ARG A 51 2.49 -12.45 -12.08
CA ARG A 51 2.33 -11.77 -13.36
C ARG A 51 1.77 -12.76 -14.36
N ASP A 52 0.86 -12.33 -15.22
CA ASP A 52 0.36 -13.21 -16.28
C ASP A 52 1.50 -13.68 -17.22
N THR A 53 1.30 -14.85 -17.82
CA THR A 53 2.19 -15.39 -18.85
C THR A 53 1.89 -14.74 -20.20
N THR A 54 2.93 -14.34 -20.93
CA THR A 54 2.75 -13.82 -22.29
C THR A 54 2.23 -14.96 -23.19
N PRO A 55 1.12 -14.76 -23.91
CA PRO A 55 0.61 -15.77 -24.85
C PRO A 55 1.66 -16.13 -25.91
N ARG A 56 1.74 -17.41 -26.30
CA ARG A 56 2.73 -17.89 -27.28
C ARG A 56 2.61 -17.20 -28.64
N ASP A 57 1.39 -16.86 -29.02
CA ASP A 57 1.09 -16.22 -30.31
C ASP A 57 1.13 -14.69 -30.23
N HIS A 58 1.58 -14.13 -29.10
CA HIS A 58 1.69 -12.68 -28.96
C HIS A 58 2.80 -12.14 -29.86
N THR A 59 2.40 -11.32 -30.84
CA THR A 59 3.30 -10.50 -31.64
C THR A 59 3.26 -9.08 -31.11
N ALA A 60 4.42 -8.57 -30.66
CA ALA A 60 4.51 -7.23 -30.11
C ALA A 60 4.27 -6.20 -31.22
N PRO A 61 3.25 -5.33 -31.09
CA PRO A 61 3.06 -4.26 -32.05
C PRO A 61 4.23 -3.28 -31.98
N ASN A 62 4.67 -2.77 -33.12
CA ASN A 62 5.70 -1.74 -33.14
C ASN A 62 5.10 -0.38 -32.72
N ASP A 63 5.90 0.42 -32.00
CA ASP A 63 5.59 1.81 -31.70
C ASP A 63 5.86 2.73 -32.92
N ALA A 64 5.67 4.04 -32.73
CA ALA A 64 5.88 5.04 -33.77
C ALA A 64 7.33 5.08 -34.30
N ASP A 65 8.30 4.61 -33.51
CA ASP A 65 9.72 4.52 -33.88
C ASP A 65 10.07 3.14 -34.48
N GLY A 66 9.09 2.26 -34.65
CA GLY A 66 9.29 0.90 -35.17
C GLY A 66 9.82 -0.09 -34.12
N LYS A 67 9.86 0.26 -32.83
CA LYS A 67 10.34 -0.62 -31.75
C LYS A 67 9.20 -1.47 -31.20
N PRO A 68 9.42 -2.75 -30.88
CA PRO A 68 8.39 -3.60 -30.29
C PRO A 68 7.90 -3.05 -28.94
N LYS A 69 6.60 -2.82 -28.80
CA LYS A 69 5.99 -2.41 -27.53
C LYS A 69 6.00 -3.58 -26.54
N PRO A 70 6.43 -3.37 -25.28
CA PRO A 70 6.37 -4.41 -24.26
C PRO A 70 4.93 -4.92 -24.05
N PHE A 71 4.79 -6.22 -23.80
CA PHE A 71 3.50 -6.82 -23.44
C PHE A 71 2.98 -6.19 -22.15
N ALA A 72 1.75 -5.69 -22.18
CA ALA A 72 1.12 -5.07 -21.04
C ALA A 72 0.53 -6.16 -20.13
N HIS A 73 1.25 -6.45 -19.04
CA HIS A 73 0.93 -7.53 -18.13
C HIS A 73 -0.21 -7.20 -17.16
N THR A 74 -1.00 -8.22 -16.84
CA THR A 74 -1.91 -8.25 -15.69
C THR A 74 -1.15 -8.76 -14.47
N TYR A 75 -1.45 -8.20 -13.30
CA TYR A 75 -0.86 -8.66 -12.04
C TYR A 75 -1.94 -9.16 -11.08
N GLN A 76 -1.63 -10.24 -10.39
CA GLN A 76 -2.42 -10.75 -9.28
C GLN A 76 -1.62 -10.63 -8.00
N HIS A 77 -2.12 -9.78 -7.10
CA HIS A 77 -1.51 -9.46 -5.83
C HIS A 77 -2.23 -10.20 -4.71
N ILE A 78 -1.45 -10.66 -3.74
CA ILE A 78 -1.94 -11.25 -2.49
C ILE A 78 -1.29 -10.43 -1.38
N LEU A 79 -2.10 -9.63 -0.68
CA LEU A 79 -1.64 -8.70 0.36
C LEU A 79 -2.34 -9.00 1.68
N HIS A 80 -1.60 -9.36 2.70
CA HIS A 80 -2.03 -9.28 4.09
C HIS A 80 -1.36 -8.08 4.75
N HIS A 81 -2.15 -7.27 5.44
CA HIS A 81 -1.68 -6.10 6.16
C HIS A 81 -2.47 -5.98 7.46
N SER A 82 -1.81 -6.13 8.60
CA SER A 82 -2.48 -6.31 9.89
C SER A 82 -3.37 -5.13 10.30
N VAL A 83 -2.99 -3.91 9.91
CA VAL A 83 -3.76 -2.66 10.13
C VAL A 83 -5.12 -2.66 9.45
N TYR A 84 -5.24 -3.15 8.22
CA TYR A 84 -6.52 -3.13 7.49
C TYR A 84 -7.40 -4.35 7.79
N GLY A 85 -6.81 -5.41 8.34
CA GLY A 85 -7.55 -6.58 8.81
C GLY A 85 -6.61 -7.69 9.29
N GLN A 86 -6.65 -8.00 10.59
CA GLN A 86 -5.80 -9.02 11.20
C GLN A 86 -6.00 -10.42 10.58
N ASN A 87 -7.26 -10.75 10.24
CA ASN A 87 -7.66 -12.07 9.76
C ASN A 87 -8.04 -12.10 8.26
N ARG A 88 -7.62 -11.08 7.49
CA ARG A 88 -7.99 -10.94 6.07
C ARG A 88 -6.77 -10.76 5.19
N THR A 89 -6.75 -11.49 4.08
CA THR A 89 -5.82 -11.29 2.98
C THR A 89 -6.60 -10.75 1.80
N TYR A 90 -6.09 -9.67 1.20
CA TYR A 90 -6.66 -9.00 0.06
C TYR A 90 -6.06 -9.57 -1.22
N LEU A 91 -6.92 -9.87 -2.18
CA LEU A 91 -6.57 -10.29 -3.52
C LEU A 91 -6.87 -9.12 -4.45
N TYR A 92 -5.86 -8.62 -5.14
CA TYR A 92 -6.05 -7.53 -6.09
C TYR A 92 -5.63 -7.99 -7.49
N THR A 93 -6.53 -7.86 -8.46
CA THR A 93 -6.23 -8.13 -9.87
C THR A 93 -6.09 -6.79 -10.59
N GLN A 94 -4.84 -6.43 -10.90
CA GLN A 94 -4.47 -5.19 -11.57
C GLN A 94 -4.47 -5.41 -13.09
N PRO A 95 -5.38 -4.77 -13.85
CA PRO A 95 -5.41 -4.91 -15.29
C PRO A 95 -4.21 -4.20 -15.95
N PRO A 96 -3.90 -4.53 -17.22
CA PRO A 96 -2.80 -3.91 -17.93
C PRO A 96 -2.91 -2.39 -18.00
N GLY A 97 -1.82 -1.69 -17.69
CA GLY A 97 -1.75 -0.22 -17.74
C GLY A 97 -2.46 0.50 -16.59
N ASP A 98 -3.09 -0.24 -15.66
CA ASP A 98 -3.50 0.34 -14.40
C ASP A 98 -2.25 0.64 -13.56
N GLN A 99 -2.15 1.86 -13.03
CA GLN A 99 -1.06 2.30 -12.15
C GLN A 99 -1.60 2.54 -10.74
N GLY A 100 -2.56 1.72 -10.30
CA GLY A 100 -3.27 1.91 -9.04
C GLY A 100 -4.37 2.97 -9.13
N LYS A 101 -4.87 3.27 -10.34
CA LYS A 101 -5.94 4.25 -10.60
C LYS A 101 -7.33 3.60 -10.61
N GLY A 102 -7.53 2.59 -9.75
CA GLY A 102 -8.85 2.07 -9.39
C GLY A 102 -9.53 1.08 -10.35
N LYS A 103 -8.96 0.76 -11.52
CA LYS A 103 -9.60 -0.14 -12.49
C LYS A 103 -9.58 -1.61 -12.09
N GLY A 104 -8.66 -2.01 -11.21
CA GLY A 104 -8.58 -3.40 -10.76
C GLY A 104 -9.57 -3.76 -9.64
N ILE A 105 -9.86 -5.05 -9.55
CA ILE A 105 -10.82 -5.63 -8.60
C ILE A 105 -10.08 -6.06 -7.34
N VAL A 106 -10.59 -5.64 -6.18
CA VAL A 106 -10.14 -6.09 -4.86
C VAL A 106 -11.15 -7.07 -4.29
N ALA A 107 -10.68 -8.21 -3.81
CA ALA A 107 -11.44 -9.20 -3.07
C ALA A 107 -10.72 -9.52 -1.76
N SER A 108 -11.38 -10.20 -0.82
CA SER A 108 -10.72 -10.66 0.41
C SER A 108 -11.04 -12.11 0.73
N ILE A 109 -10.04 -12.81 1.28
CA ILE A 109 -10.13 -14.17 1.80
C ILE A 109 -9.64 -14.21 3.25
N PRO A 110 -10.01 -15.23 4.06
CA PRO A 110 -9.41 -15.43 5.38
C PRO A 110 -7.89 -15.57 5.30
N SER A 111 -7.16 -14.94 6.23
CA SER A 111 -5.68 -14.94 6.22
C SER A 111 -5.07 -16.34 6.25
N ARG A 112 -5.69 -17.27 6.98
CA ARG A 112 -5.29 -18.69 7.03
C ARG A 112 -5.32 -19.42 5.68
N GLN A 113 -6.03 -18.88 4.68
CA GLN A 113 -6.12 -19.45 3.33
C GLN A 113 -5.09 -18.86 2.36
N GLN A 114 -4.33 -17.84 2.78
CA GLN A 114 -3.37 -17.14 1.92
C GLN A 114 -2.35 -18.09 1.28
N ASP A 115 -1.71 -18.97 2.06
CA ASP A 115 -0.68 -19.87 1.55
C ASP A 115 -1.24 -20.95 0.63
N ALA A 116 -2.41 -21.49 0.96
CA ALA A 116 -3.11 -22.44 0.11
C ALA A 116 -3.49 -21.82 -1.24
N TYR A 117 -3.99 -20.58 -1.22
CA TYR A 117 -4.32 -19.84 -2.43
C TYR A 117 -3.08 -19.55 -3.29
N ALA A 118 -2.00 -19.04 -2.68
CA ALA A 118 -0.74 -18.78 -3.38
C ALA A 118 -0.14 -20.06 -4.00
N THR A 119 -0.26 -21.19 -3.30
CA THR A 119 0.16 -22.52 -3.78
C THR A 119 -0.68 -22.95 -4.98
N LEU A 120 -1.99 -22.76 -4.93
CA LEU A 120 -2.89 -23.04 -6.05
C LEU A 120 -2.52 -22.22 -7.28
N VAL A 121 -2.36 -20.90 -7.14
CA VAL A 121 -1.98 -20.01 -8.26
C VAL A 121 -0.63 -20.44 -8.84
N ARG A 122 0.35 -20.74 -7.99
CA ARG A 122 1.69 -21.13 -8.43
C ARG A 122 1.70 -22.45 -9.19
N TYR A 123 1.10 -23.50 -8.64
CA TYR A 123 1.31 -24.87 -9.14
C TYR A 123 0.18 -25.35 -10.05
N GLN A 124 -1.07 -25.00 -9.73
CA GLN A 124 -2.23 -25.42 -10.51
C GLN A 124 -2.54 -24.44 -11.66
N GLN A 125 -2.10 -23.19 -11.54
CA GLN A 125 -2.31 -22.15 -12.56
C GLN A 125 -0.98 -21.63 -13.14
N ALA A 126 0.10 -22.42 -13.06
CA ALA A 126 1.43 -22.06 -13.55
C ALA A 126 1.46 -21.66 -15.04
N ALA A 127 0.53 -22.19 -15.84
CA ALA A 127 0.40 -21.84 -17.25
C ALA A 127 -0.11 -20.41 -17.48
N LEU A 128 -0.84 -19.85 -16.51
CA LEU A 128 -1.44 -18.51 -16.57
C LEU A 128 -0.63 -17.49 -15.78
N TRP A 129 0.04 -17.92 -14.70
CA TRP A 129 0.65 -17.03 -13.72
C TRP A 129 2.10 -17.42 -13.43
N THR A 130 2.98 -16.42 -13.49
CA THR A 130 4.39 -16.52 -13.12
C THR A 130 4.63 -15.79 -11.80
N PRO A 131 5.15 -16.45 -10.75
CA PRO A 131 5.55 -15.78 -9.51
C PRO A 131 6.63 -14.74 -9.78
N ARG A 132 6.58 -13.58 -9.11
CA ARG A 132 7.58 -12.51 -9.26
C ARG A 132 8.43 -12.34 -8.02
N HIS A 133 7.84 -11.90 -6.92
CA HIS A 133 8.54 -11.68 -5.65
C HIS A 133 7.59 -11.79 -4.48
N ILE A 134 8.19 -12.09 -3.32
CA ILE A 134 7.52 -12.16 -2.03
C ILE A 134 8.20 -11.13 -1.12
N LEU A 135 7.40 -10.26 -0.54
CA LEU A 135 7.84 -9.19 0.33
C LEU A 135 7.14 -9.30 1.68
N SER A 136 7.81 -8.89 2.75
CA SER A 136 7.20 -8.86 4.07
C SER A 136 7.77 -7.77 4.96
N VAL A 137 6.94 -7.30 5.89
CA VAL A 137 7.35 -6.51 7.05
C VAL A 137 7.02 -7.36 8.26
N GLN A 138 8.05 -7.77 9.01
CA GLN A 138 7.89 -8.69 10.14
C GLN A 138 7.58 -7.99 11.46
N ALA A 139 8.13 -6.79 11.66
CA ALA A 139 7.99 -6.02 12.89
C ALA A 139 7.97 -4.52 12.59
N GLY A 140 6.92 -4.08 11.90
CA GLY A 140 6.71 -2.66 11.62
C GLY A 140 6.38 -1.90 12.90
N THR A 141 6.87 -0.66 13.00
CA THR A 141 6.52 0.25 14.10
C THR A 141 5.46 1.24 13.62
N ALA A 142 4.55 1.60 14.53
CA ALA A 142 3.51 2.58 14.27
C ALA A 142 3.55 3.69 15.33
N TYR A 143 3.24 4.92 14.91
CA TYR A 143 3.11 6.09 15.77
C TYR A 143 1.81 6.84 15.44
N THR A 144 1.19 7.41 16.45
CA THR A 144 0.08 8.37 16.32
C THR A 144 0.56 9.73 16.80
N SER A 145 0.36 10.79 16.01
CA SER A 145 0.71 12.16 16.40
C SER A 145 -0.23 13.16 15.74
N GLY A 146 -1.04 13.84 16.57
CA GLY A 146 -2.06 14.77 16.08
C GLY A 146 -3.04 14.08 15.14
N LEU A 147 -3.11 14.58 13.90
CA LEU A 147 -3.99 14.05 12.85
C LEU A 147 -3.38 12.85 12.10
N CYS A 148 -2.09 12.58 12.28
CA CYS A 148 -1.38 11.58 11.50
C CYS A 148 -1.18 10.28 12.27
N THR A 149 -1.34 9.17 11.57
CA THR A 149 -0.82 7.86 11.97
C THR A 149 0.28 7.45 10.99
N ILE A 150 1.46 7.12 11.51
CA ILE A 150 2.67 6.82 10.74
C ILE A 150 3.04 5.36 10.95
N TYR A 151 3.16 4.60 9.87
CA TYR A 151 3.61 3.21 9.87
C TYR A 151 4.96 3.12 9.18
N ILE A 152 5.99 2.64 9.86
CA ILE A 152 7.34 2.44 9.30
C ILE A 152 7.68 0.95 9.35
N GLY A 153 8.21 0.43 8.25
CA GLY A 153 8.63 -0.96 8.15
C GLY A 153 9.80 -1.15 7.20
N GLU A 154 10.71 -2.03 7.59
CA GLU A 154 11.72 -2.57 6.67
C GLU A 154 11.09 -3.69 5.84
N LEU A 155 11.32 -3.65 4.52
CA LEU A 155 10.71 -4.57 3.57
C LEU A 155 11.70 -5.67 3.20
N ARG A 156 11.41 -6.90 3.62
CA ARG A 156 12.21 -8.10 3.36
C ARG A 156 11.74 -8.82 2.13
N ALA A 157 12.64 -9.06 1.18
CA ALA A 157 12.41 -9.97 0.06
C ALA A 157 12.90 -11.37 0.41
N THR A 158 12.05 -12.37 0.15
CA THR A 158 12.38 -13.78 0.31
C THR A 158 12.26 -14.51 -1.02
N ARG A 159 13.17 -15.46 -1.25
CA ARG A 159 13.07 -16.41 -2.37
C ARG A 159 12.38 -17.67 -1.88
N GLU A 160 11.33 -18.08 -2.56
CA GLU A 160 10.68 -19.37 -2.30
C GLU A 160 11.34 -20.45 -3.16
N GLY A 161 11.94 -21.46 -2.52
CA GLY A 161 12.63 -22.58 -3.18
C GLY A 161 13.50 -23.38 -2.20
N PRO A 162 13.93 -24.60 -2.57
CA PRO A 162 14.72 -25.48 -1.70
C PRO A 162 16.11 -24.91 -1.33
N GLN A 163 16.56 -23.87 -2.03
CA GLN A 163 17.69 -23.05 -1.62
C GLN A 163 17.17 -21.69 -1.15
N SER A 164 16.65 -21.65 0.08
CA SER A 164 16.32 -20.40 0.76
C SER A 164 17.62 -19.61 0.97
N GLY A 165 17.92 -18.71 0.04
CA GLY A 165 19.05 -17.78 0.15
C GLY A 165 18.85 -16.79 1.30
N GLY A 166 19.87 -15.99 1.58
CA GLY A 166 19.81 -14.93 2.59
C GLY A 166 18.65 -13.95 2.35
N VAL A 167 18.13 -13.40 3.43
CA VAL A 167 17.11 -12.34 3.39
C VAL A 167 17.74 -11.07 2.84
N SER A 168 17.14 -10.50 1.80
CA SER A 168 17.53 -9.19 1.29
C SER A 168 16.47 -8.16 1.64
N SER A 169 16.88 -6.90 1.77
CA SER A 169 15.99 -5.79 2.12
C SER A 169 15.96 -4.78 0.99
N PRO A 170 15.04 -4.90 0.02
CA PRO A 170 14.95 -3.97 -1.11
C PRO A 170 14.61 -2.53 -0.73
N ALA A 171 13.99 -2.26 0.42
CA ALA A 171 13.51 -0.92 0.76
C ALA A 171 13.04 -0.76 2.22
N VAL A 172 12.81 0.51 2.58
CA VAL A 172 11.98 0.90 3.72
C VAL A 172 10.68 1.51 3.20
N VAL A 173 9.56 1.21 3.86
CA VAL A 173 8.25 1.79 3.57
C VAL A 173 7.78 2.64 4.73
N VAL A 174 7.20 3.80 4.41
CA VAL A 174 6.56 4.70 5.37
C VAL A 174 5.16 5.04 4.87
N CYS A 175 4.13 4.61 5.59
CA CYS A 175 2.74 4.95 5.28
C CYS A 175 2.25 5.97 6.30
N ILE A 176 1.80 7.13 5.83
CA ILE A 176 1.21 8.18 6.68
C ILE A 176 -0.27 8.23 6.34
N SER A 177 -1.11 8.17 7.36
CA SER A 177 -2.57 8.25 7.22
C SER A 177 -3.11 9.41 8.03
N THR A 178 -4.10 10.11 7.51
CA THR A 178 -4.84 11.18 8.19
C THR A 178 -6.34 10.96 8.06
N GLY A 179 -7.12 11.53 8.99
CA GLY A 179 -8.57 11.63 8.83
C GLY A 179 -8.94 12.67 7.76
N VAL A 180 -10.00 12.38 7.02
CA VAL A 180 -10.66 13.26 6.02
C VAL A 180 -12.16 13.27 6.30
N GLY A 181 -12.79 14.44 6.22
CA GLY A 181 -14.18 14.69 6.64
C GLY A 181 -14.26 15.35 8.02
N ALA A 182 -15.18 16.31 8.15
CA ALA A 182 -15.42 17.06 9.38
C ALA A 182 -15.61 16.12 10.58
N ALA A 183 -14.76 16.31 11.60
CA ALA A 183 -15.01 15.83 12.94
C ALA A 183 -16.08 16.71 13.62
N ASP A 184 -17.26 16.83 13.00
CA ASP A 184 -18.43 17.48 13.57
C ASP A 184 -19.45 16.40 13.93
N THR A 185 -19.27 15.78 15.10
CA THR A 185 -20.16 15.97 16.25
C THR A 185 -19.90 14.92 17.31
N VAL A 186 -19.44 15.41 18.45
CA VAL A 186 -19.83 14.85 19.73
C VAL A 186 -21.34 15.07 19.81
N GLU A 187 -22.15 14.01 19.79
CA GLU A 187 -23.38 13.96 20.57
C GLU A 187 -23.88 12.51 20.67
N ASP A 188 -23.92 12.04 21.92
CA ASP A 188 -24.79 10.97 22.37
C ASP A 188 -26.17 11.13 21.73
N SER A 189 -26.61 10.15 20.94
CA SER A 189 -28.04 10.01 20.66
C SER A 189 -28.40 8.54 20.58
N GLN A 190 -29.18 8.17 21.59
CA GLN A 190 -29.83 6.91 21.80
C GLN A 190 -30.64 6.50 20.56
N ASP A 191 -30.51 5.22 20.22
CA ASP A 191 -31.61 4.32 19.91
C ASP A 191 -32.97 4.99 19.61
N SER A 192 -33.19 5.32 18.34
CA SER A 192 -34.54 5.63 17.83
C SER A 192 -34.65 5.13 16.40
N GLY A 193 -35.15 3.90 16.25
CA GLY A 193 -35.56 3.33 14.98
C GLY A 193 -36.74 4.09 14.38
N TYR A 194 -36.48 5.04 13.49
CA TYR A 194 -37.46 5.52 12.52
C TYR A 194 -36.75 5.83 11.20
N GLN A 195 -37.05 5.03 10.17
CA GLN A 195 -36.65 5.31 8.79
C GLN A 195 -37.51 6.46 8.27
N SER A 196 -36.95 7.67 8.24
CA SER A 196 -37.50 8.78 7.46
C SER A 196 -36.94 8.71 6.04
N VAL A 197 -37.84 8.65 5.07
CA VAL A 197 -37.56 8.67 3.64
C VAL A 197 -37.80 10.11 3.18
N GLU A 198 -36.79 10.97 3.24
CA GLU A 198 -36.90 12.33 2.70
C GLU A 198 -35.73 12.70 1.80
N ASN A 199 -36.07 12.76 0.51
CA ASN A 199 -35.68 13.72 -0.52
C ASN A 199 -34.23 14.23 -0.58
N GLY A 200 -33.60 13.86 -1.69
CA GLY A 200 -32.29 14.32 -2.11
C GLY A 200 -32.20 15.83 -2.24
N ALA A 201 -31.20 16.37 -1.56
CA ALA A 201 -30.44 17.51 -2.04
C ALA A 201 -29.12 16.94 -2.54
N ASP A 202 -28.88 17.04 -3.84
CA ASP A 202 -27.59 16.80 -4.47
C ASP A 202 -26.57 17.80 -3.90
N GLY A 203 -25.93 17.42 -2.80
CA GLY A 203 -24.78 18.12 -2.23
C GLY A 203 -23.53 17.82 -3.04
N ASP A 204 -23.51 18.24 -4.30
CA ASP A 204 -22.41 18.04 -5.27
C ASP A 204 -21.29 19.07 -5.10
N GLY A 205 -20.77 19.24 -3.88
CA GLY A 205 -19.72 20.24 -3.70
C GLY A 205 -19.15 20.34 -2.30
N ASP A 206 -18.26 19.41 -1.94
CA ASP A 206 -17.02 19.77 -1.23
C ASP A 206 -15.99 18.63 -1.11
N GLU A 207 -16.21 17.45 -1.69
CA GLU A 207 -15.30 16.31 -1.49
C GLU A 207 -13.86 16.56 -2.00
N GLY A 208 -13.67 17.46 -2.98
CA GLY A 208 -12.37 17.78 -3.55
C GLY A 208 -11.41 18.51 -2.60
N LEU A 209 -11.91 19.45 -1.79
CA LEU A 209 -11.09 20.28 -0.90
C LEU A 209 -10.48 19.45 0.25
N ASP A 210 -11.22 18.45 0.69
CA ASP A 210 -10.85 17.55 1.78
C ASP A 210 -9.67 16.64 1.43
N VAL A 211 -9.57 16.18 0.18
CA VAL A 211 -8.49 15.30 -0.28
C VAL A 211 -7.17 16.06 -0.47
N GLU A 212 -7.24 17.27 -1.01
CA GLU A 212 -6.06 18.12 -1.23
C GLU A 212 -5.42 18.52 0.11
N TYR A 213 -6.27 18.86 1.09
CA TYR A 213 -5.82 19.09 2.47
C TYR A 213 -5.19 17.83 3.08
N ALA A 214 -5.79 16.65 2.90
CA ALA A 214 -5.22 15.41 3.39
C ALA A 214 -3.83 15.12 2.80
N GLN A 215 -3.66 15.34 1.48
CA GLN A 215 -2.38 15.21 0.81
C GLN A 215 -1.34 16.20 1.35
N SER A 216 -1.71 17.46 1.58
CA SER A 216 -0.79 18.46 2.14
C SER A 216 -0.36 18.07 3.56
N VAL A 217 -1.29 17.66 4.41
CA VAL A 217 -0.98 17.18 5.77
C VAL A 217 0.00 16.00 5.75
N ILE A 218 -0.20 15.05 4.84
CA ILE A 218 0.70 13.90 4.67
C ILE A 218 2.10 14.34 4.21
N ARG A 219 2.19 15.25 3.23
CA ARG A 219 3.47 15.77 2.72
C ARG A 219 4.22 16.60 3.75
N ASP A 220 3.50 17.40 4.55
CA ASP A 220 4.07 18.17 5.65
C ASP A 220 4.58 17.25 6.76
N CYS A 221 3.82 16.20 7.10
CA CYS A 221 4.23 15.18 8.05
C CYS A 221 5.50 14.46 7.56
N TRP A 222 5.53 14.05 6.29
CA TRP A 222 6.72 13.46 5.68
C TRP A 222 7.93 14.39 5.71
N SER A 223 7.75 15.65 5.32
CA SER A 223 8.81 16.66 5.32
C SER A 223 9.43 16.80 6.71
N LYS A 224 8.61 16.87 7.76
CA LYS A 224 9.07 16.89 9.17
C LYS A 224 9.80 15.62 9.59
N ILE A 225 9.37 14.45 9.13
CA ILE A 225 10.08 13.18 9.42
C ILE A 225 11.48 13.20 8.79
N THR A 226 11.61 13.76 7.59
CA THR A 226 12.88 13.78 6.84
C THR A 226 13.77 15.00 7.09
N GLU A 227 13.29 16.00 7.85
CA GLU A 227 14.00 17.26 8.08
C GLU A 227 15.39 17.01 8.70
N GLY A 228 16.43 17.50 8.01
CA GLY A 228 17.83 17.35 8.44
C GLY A 228 18.37 15.92 8.37
N ARG A 229 17.68 14.98 7.72
CA ARG A 229 18.12 13.59 7.54
C ARG A 229 18.63 13.35 6.12
N ASP A 230 19.79 12.71 6.00
CA ASP A 230 20.27 12.19 4.72
C ASP A 230 19.78 10.74 4.55
N LEU A 231 18.78 10.55 3.69
CA LEU A 231 18.28 9.22 3.30
C LEU A 231 19.06 8.63 2.10
N GLY A 232 20.16 9.27 1.72
CA GLY A 232 20.99 8.91 0.58
C GLY A 232 20.47 9.47 -0.75
N ARG A 233 21.11 9.04 -1.84
CA ARG A 233 20.81 9.52 -3.21
C ARG A 233 19.65 8.79 -3.90
N SER A 234 18.98 7.87 -3.20
CA SER A 234 17.88 7.12 -3.78
C SER A 234 16.67 8.02 -3.95
N GLU A 235 16.09 8.03 -5.15
CA GLU A 235 14.83 8.72 -5.41
C GLU A 235 13.71 8.06 -4.59
N ILE A 236 13.13 8.81 -3.65
CA ILE A 236 12.04 8.35 -2.81
C ILE A 236 10.77 8.39 -3.64
N ARG A 237 10.09 7.25 -3.77
CA ARG A 237 8.83 7.15 -4.51
C ARG A 237 7.66 7.43 -3.60
N GLU A 238 6.87 8.44 -3.94
CA GLU A 238 5.60 8.77 -3.30
C GLU A 238 4.44 8.17 -4.09
N VAL A 239 3.47 7.56 -3.39
CA VAL A 239 2.19 7.14 -3.96
C VAL A 239 1.08 7.50 -2.98
N MET A 240 0.13 8.30 -3.45
CA MET A 240 -1.05 8.69 -2.69
C MET A 240 -2.23 7.75 -2.98
N MET A 241 -3.11 7.56 -2.01
CA MET A 241 -4.35 6.81 -2.21
C MET A 241 -5.22 7.51 -3.26
N ALA A 242 -5.71 6.76 -4.23
CA ALA A 242 -6.69 7.24 -5.21
C ALA A 242 -8.08 7.02 -4.63
N LEU A 243 -8.81 8.10 -4.39
CA LEU A 243 -10.20 8.05 -3.95
C LEU A 243 -11.11 7.99 -5.17
N GLU A 244 -12.03 7.03 -5.18
CA GLU A 244 -13.14 6.91 -6.13
C GLU A 244 -14.43 6.97 -5.31
N ASP A 245 -15.40 7.83 -5.68
CA ASP A 245 -16.73 8.05 -5.07
C ASP A 245 -17.06 7.09 -3.92
N VAL A 246 -16.79 7.53 -2.68
CA VAL A 246 -16.23 6.62 -1.67
C VAL A 246 -17.17 6.29 -0.51
N ASN A 247 -17.44 5.01 -0.35
CA ASN A 247 -17.92 4.37 0.88
C ASN A 247 -16.74 3.76 1.67
N SER A 248 -16.96 3.38 2.93
CA SER A 248 -15.90 2.84 3.81
C SER A 248 -15.25 1.53 3.32
N VAL A 249 -15.92 0.78 2.45
CA VAL A 249 -15.33 -0.42 1.82
C VAL A 249 -14.34 -0.01 0.74
N GLN A 250 -14.67 1.00 -0.06
CA GLN A 250 -13.80 1.56 -1.09
C GLN A 250 -12.54 2.21 -0.50
N GLU A 251 -12.60 2.81 0.69
CA GLU A 251 -11.40 3.33 1.39
C GLU A 251 -10.33 2.24 1.55
N ARG A 252 -10.75 1.07 2.03
CA ARG A 252 -9.84 -0.05 2.25
C ARG A 252 -9.29 -0.60 0.94
N ASP A 253 -10.14 -0.72 -0.07
CA ASP A 253 -9.73 -1.21 -1.38
C ASP A 253 -8.75 -0.24 -2.05
N ALA A 254 -8.97 1.07 -1.92
CA ALA A 254 -8.05 2.11 -2.36
C ALA A 254 -6.68 2.01 -1.66
N ALA A 255 -6.66 1.77 -0.34
CA ALA A 255 -5.42 1.52 0.39
C ALA A 255 -4.70 0.25 -0.11
N VAL A 256 -5.43 -0.84 -0.36
CA VAL A 256 -4.86 -2.08 -0.93
C VAL A 256 -4.22 -1.81 -2.29
N ARG A 257 -4.90 -1.08 -3.18
CA ARG A 257 -4.38 -0.71 -4.50
C ARG A 257 -3.10 0.13 -4.39
N MET A 258 -3.08 1.13 -3.51
CA MET A 258 -1.91 1.96 -3.23
C MET A 258 -0.70 1.10 -2.80
N TRP A 259 -0.90 0.20 -1.83
CA TRP A 259 0.14 -0.72 -1.38
C TRP A 259 0.62 -1.65 -2.48
N CYS A 260 -0.29 -2.26 -3.24
CA CYS A 260 0.06 -3.15 -4.35
C CYS A 260 0.87 -2.43 -5.45
N GLU A 261 0.55 -1.18 -5.78
CA GLU A 261 1.28 -0.39 -6.79
C GLU A 261 2.72 -0.09 -6.36
N VAL A 262 2.94 0.20 -5.06
CA VAL A 262 4.28 0.40 -4.51
C VAL A 262 5.05 -0.92 -4.45
N LEU A 263 4.43 -1.97 -3.92
CA LEU A 263 5.08 -3.27 -3.66
C LEU A 263 5.30 -4.11 -4.93
N ARG A 264 4.64 -3.78 -6.05
CA ARG A 264 4.90 -4.44 -7.34
C ARG A 264 6.37 -4.31 -7.77
N MET A 265 7.11 -3.30 -7.31
CA MET A 265 8.50 -3.04 -7.74
C MET A 265 8.58 -2.90 -9.29
N ARG A 266 9.71 -2.42 -9.84
CA ARG A 266 9.89 -2.48 -11.30
C ARG A 266 10.32 -3.91 -11.67
N GLY A 267 9.48 -4.67 -12.38
CA GLY A 267 9.77 -6.06 -12.78
C GLY A 267 8.73 -6.77 -13.65
#